data_AF-A0A5E4AR18-F1
#
_entry.id   AF-A0A5E4AR18-F1
#
_cell.length_a   1.000
_cell.length_b   1.000
_cell.length_c   1.000
_cell.angle_alpha   90.00
_cell.angle_beta   90.00
_cell.angle_gamma   90.00
#
_symmetry.space_group_name_H-M   'P 1'
#
loop_
_entity.id
_entity.type
_entity.pdbx_description
1 polymer ?
#
loop_
_entity_poly.entity_id
_entity_poly.type
_entity_poly.pdbx_seq_one_letter_code
_entity_poly.pdbx_strand_id
1 'polypeptide(L)'
;MSAHRVLGALARALEGIPAGHALTAELMAHPGYPSVPPAGGCGEGPDAFSCSWERLHELRVLTAPTLRAQLAQDGVQLCALDDLDSKRPRESSARPLWNPSWSPSPP
;
A
#
# COMPACT_ATOMS: atom_id res chain seq x y z
N MET A 1 8.31 -12.21 -7.98
CA MET A 1 8.15 -11.89 -6.54
C MET A 1 7.79 -13.17 -5.76
N SER A 2 8.15 -13.38 -4.49
CA SER A 2 7.73 -14.59 -3.76
C SER A 2 7.26 -14.27 -2.34
N ALA A 3 6.45 -15.15 -1.74
CA ALA A 3 5.99 -14.98 -0.36
C ALA A 3 7.17 -14.83 0.61
N HIS A 4 8.21 -15.66 0.47
CA HIS A 4 9.44 -15.54 1.26
C HIS A 4 10.12 -14.18 1.09
N ARG A 5 10.17 -13.64 -0.14
CA ARG A 5 10.72 -12.30 -0.39
C ARG A 5 9.88 -11.19 0.23
N VAL A 6 8.55 -11.30 0.20
CA VAL A 6 7.65 -10.32 0.83
C VAL A 6 7.87 -10.30 2.35
N LEU A 7 7.87 -11.48 2.99
CA LEU A 7 8.09 -11.60 4.43
C LEU A 7 9.49 -11.13 4.84
N GLY A 8 10.51 -11.49 4.04
CA GLY A 8 11.88 -11.02 4.26
C GLY A 8 12.00 -9.50 4.14
N ALA A 9 11.36 -8.90 3.13
CA ALA A 9 11.34 -7.45 2.96
C ALA A 9 10.63 -6.75 4.13
N LEU A 10 9.50 -7.29 4.60
CA LEU A 10 8.80 -6.77 5.77
C LEU A 10 9.68 -6.85 7.02
N ALA A 11 10.29 -8.00 7.28
CA ALA A 11 11.19 -8.17 8.43
C ALA A 11 12.36 -7.19 8.40
N ARG A 12 12.94 -6.92 7.21
CA ARG A 12 14.01 -5.93 7.03
C ARG A 12 13.52 -4.51 7.22
N ALA A 13 12.32 -4.18 6.73
CA ALA A 13 11.74 -2.85 6.90
C ALA A 13 11.43 -2.53 8.37
N LEU A 14 11.15 -3.56 9.18
CA LEU A 14 10.87 -3.43 10.61
C LEU A 14 12.11 -3.59 11.51
N GLU A 15 13.26 -3.93 10.94
CA GLU A 15 14.50 -4.15 11.69
C GLU A 15 14.98 -2.85 12.35
N GLY A 16 15.28 -2.90 13.64
CA GLY A 16 15.79 -1.75 14.40
C GLY A 16 14.72 -0.76 14.86
N ILE A 17 13.42 -1.01 14.58
CA ILE A 17 12.34 -0.18 15.11
C ILE A 17 12.07 -0.58 16.57
N PRO A 18 12.11 0.37 17.54
CA PRO A 18 11.90 0.05 18.96
C PRO A 18 10.53 -0.59 19.22
N ALA A 19 10.52 -1.62 20.07
CA ALA A 19 9.27 -2.22 20.54
C ALA A 19 8.46 -1.20 21.38
N GLY A 20 7.12 -1.27 21.26
CA GLY A 20 6.20 -0.48 22.10
C GLY A 20 5.16 0.34 21.35
N HIS A 21 5.21 0.40 20.02
CA HIS A 21 4.18 1.05 19.19
C HIS A 21 3.70 0.10 18.10
N ALA A 22 2.41 0.21 17.74
CA ALA A 22 1.89 -0.45 16.55
C ALA A 22 2.54 0.18 15.31
N LEU A 23 3.20 -0.64 14.50
CA LEU A 23 3.84 -0.22 13.26
C LEU A 23 2.96 -0.60 12.08
N THR A 24 2.85 0.31 11.14
CA THR A 24 2.16 0.08 9.87
C THR A 24 3.18 0.20 8.75
N ALA A 25 3.20 -0.78 7.86
CA ALA A 25 4.00 -0.76 6.64
C ALA A 25 3.08 -0.92 5.43
N GLU A 26 3.36 -0.18 4.37
CA GLU A 26 2.67 -0.29 3.08
C GLU A 26 3.57 -1.02 2.08
N LEU A 27 3.01 -2.00 1.37
CA LEU A 27 3.71 -2.71 0.30
C LEU A 27 3.20 -2.19 -1.04
N MET A 28 4.05 -1.48 -1.77
CA MET A 28 3.75 -1.04 -3.13
C MET A 28 3.98 -2.20 -4.10
N ALA A 29 2.94 -2.60 -4.83
CA ALA A 29 2.99 -3.65 -5.85
C ALA A 29 2.01 -3.32 -6.99
N HIS A 30 2.11 -4.03 -8.11
CA HIS A 30 1.26 -3.83 -9.28
C HIS A 30 0.50 -5.10 -9.68
N PRO A 31 -0.20 -5.79 -8.76
CA PRO A 31 -0.83 -7.06 -9.08
C PRO A 31 -1.91 -6.91 -10.16
N GLY A 32 -1.95 -7.86 -11.10
CA GLY A 32 -3.02 -7.90 -12.10
C GLY A 32 -2.70 -8.81 -13.29
N TYR A 33 -3.66 -8.98 -14.19
CA TYR A 33 -3.40 -9.66 -15.48
C TYR A 33 -2.51 -8.78 -16.39
N PRO A 34 -1.73 -9.37 -17.30
CA PRO A 34 -0.97 -8.61 -18.28
C PRO A 34 -1.88 -7.65 -19.05
N SER A 35 -1.45 -6.41 -19.18
CA SER A 35 -2.15 -5.39 -19.97
C SER A 35 -1.95 -5.66 -21.45
N VAL A 36 -2.91 -5.27 -22.27
CA VAL A 36 -2.86 -5.41 -23.74
C VAL A 36 -2.83 -4.01 -24.35
N PRO A 37 -1.70 -3.57 -24.95
CA PRO A 37 -1.63 -2.28 -25.63
C PRO A 37 -2.73 -2.13 -26.69
N PRO A 38 -3.31 -0.92 -26.87
CA PRO A 38 -2.96 0.33 -26.19
C PRO A 38 -3.68 0.54 -24.84
N ALA A 39 -4.46 -0.43 -24.36
CA ALA A 39 -5.25 -0.26 -23.15
C ALA A 39 -4.38 -0.30 -21.88
N GLY A 40 -4.60 0.66 -20.98
CA GLY A 40 -3.87 0.82 -19.73
C GLY A 40 -2.80 1.91 -19.78
N GLY A 41 -2.03 2.03 -18.72
CA GLY A 41 -1.02 3.09 -18.55
C GLY A 41 -1.62 4.48 -18.37
N CYS A 42 -0.75 5.48 -18.34
CA CYS A 42 -1.11 6.88 -18.07
C CYS A 42 -0.90 7.77 -19.31
N GLY A 43 -1.43 7.33 -20.47
CA GLY A 43 -1.38 8.09 -21.73
C GLY A 43 -0.52 7.46 -22.83
N GLU A 44 0.63 6.89 -22.47
CA GLU A 44 1.56 6.23 -23.42
C GLU A 44 1.29 4.73 -23.62
N GLY A 45 0.24 4.21 -22.98
CA GLY A 45 -0.01 2.77 -22.85
C GLY A 45 0.77 2.13 -21.69
N PRO A 46 0.57 0.82 -21.47
CA PRO A 46 1.24 0.08 -20.39
C PRO A 46 2.75 -0.11 -20.68
N ASP A 47 3.56 -0.08 -19.63
CA ASP A 47 4.99 -0.38 -19.74
C ASP A 47 5.26 -1.90 -19.93
N ALA A 48 6.54 -2.26 -20.13
CA ALA A 48 6.94 -3.65 -20.35
C ALA A 48 6.57 -4.57 -19.17
N PHE A 49 6.67 -4.07 -17.94
CA PHE A 49 6.28 -4.84 -16.75
C PHE A 49 4.78 -5.10 -16.73
N SER A 50 3.98 -4.07 -17.01
CA SER A 50 2.52 -4.12 -17.04
C SER A 50 2.00 -5.10 -18.10
N CYS A 51 2.74 -5.29 -19.19
CA CYS A 51 2.46 -6.27 -20.25
C CYS A 51 2.99 -7.68 -19.95
N SER A 52 3.74 -7.87 -18.87
CA SER A 52 4.41 -9.13 -18.57
C SER A 52 3.59 -10.05 -17.67
N TRP A 53 3.92 -11.34 -17.70
CA TRP A 53 3.36 -12.33 -16.77
C TRP A 53 3.82 -12.14 -15.32
N GLU A 54 4.85 -11.30 -15.07
CA GLU A 54 5.28 -10.96 -13.72
C GLU A 54 4.19 -10.23 -12.94
N ARG A 55 3.37 -9.43 -13.64
CA ARG A 55 2.20 -8.78 -13.05
C ARG A 55 1.18 -9.78 -12.48
N LEU A 56 0.93 -10.87 -13.21
CA LEU A 56 0.04 -11.95 -12.76
C LEU A 56 0.69 -12.76 -11.64
N HIS A 57 2.00 -12.95 -11.72
CA HIS A 57 2.76 -13.61 -10.68
C HIS A 57 2.68 -12.82 -9.36
N GLU A 58 2.75 -11.49 -9.37
CA GLU A 58 2.52 -10.67 -8.18
C GLU A 58 1.12 -10.89 -7.60
N LEU A 59 0.08 -10.85 -8.44
CA LEU A 59 -1.29 -11.11 -8.01
C LEU A 59 -1.40 -12.47 -7.29
N ARG A 60 -0.90 -13.53 -7.91
CA ARG A 60 -0.96 -14.89 -7.36
C ARG A 60 -0.26 -15.02 -6.01
N VAL A 61 0.87 -14.35 -5.85
CA VAL A 61 1.63 -14.36 -4.59
C VAL A 61 0.90 -13.59 -3.49
N LEU A 62 0.40 -12.38 -3.81
CA LEU A 62 -0.28 -11.51 -2.83
C LEU A 62 -1.63 -12.07 -2.39
N THR A 63 -2.31 -12.82 -3.25
CA THR A 63 -3.59 -13.47 -2.91
C THR A 63 -3.42 -14.91 -2.42
N ALA A 64 -2.18 -15.40 -2.26
CA ALA A 64 -1.96 -16.78 -1.82
C ALA A 64 -2.41 -16.97 -0.36
N PRO A 65 -3.24 -18.00 -0.07
CA PRO A 65 -3.67 -18.28 1.31
C PRO A 65 -2.49 -18.53 2.26
N THR A 66 -1.40 -19.09 1.75
CA THR A 66 -0.17 -19.35 2.51
C THR A 66 0.51 -18.07 2.99
N LEU A 67 0.56 -17.02 2.15
CA LEU A 67 1.11 -15.73 2.56
C LEU A 67 0.25 -15.09 3.65
N ARG A 68 -1.08 -15.12 3.49
CA ARG A 68 -2.02 -14.61 4.50
C ARG A 68 -1.87 -15.34 5.83
N ALA A 69 -1.79 -16.68 5.80
CA ALA A 69 -1.63 -17.49 7.00
C ALA A 69 -0.29 -17.17 7.71
N GLN A 70 0.80 -17.05 6.96
CA GLN A 70 2.10 -16.74 7.54
C GLN A 70 2.15 -15.34 8.16
N LEU A 71 1.60 -14.32 7.48
CA LEU A 71 1.49 -12.97 8.06
C LEU A 71 0.73 -12.98 9.38
N ALA A 72 -0.39 -13.71 9.45
CA ALA A 72 -1.16 -13.84 10.70
C ALA A 72 -0.38 -14.58 11.80
N GLN A 73 0.38 -15.63 11.45
CA GLN A 73 1.25 -16.35 12.39
C GLN A 73 2.37 -15.45 12.94
N ASP A 74 2.89 -14.55 12.11
CA ASP A 74 3.93 -13.58 12.47
C ASP A 74 3.36 -12.37 13.26
N GLY A 75 2.06 -12.38 13.59
CA GLY A 75 1.39 -11.29 14.31
C GLY A 75 1.13 -10.06 13.46
N VAL A 76 1.30 -10.14 12.14
CA VAL A 76 1.04 -9.06 11.20
C VAL A 76 -0.45 -9.01 10.88
N GLN A 77 -1.06 -7.86 11.17
CA GLN A 77 -2.45 -7.59 10.79
C GLN A 77 -2.51 -6.90 9.43
N LEU A 78 -3.16 -7.56 8.46
CA LEU A 78 -3.56 -6.91 7.23
C LEU A 78 -4.73 -5.97 7.52
N CYS A 79 -4.61 -4.72 7.10
CA CYS A 79 -5.63 -3.68 7.30
C CYS A 79 -5.79 -2.84 6.04
N ALA A 80 -6.99 -2.28 5.88
CA ALA A 80 -7.23 -1.19 4.95
C ALA A 80 -6.85 0.15 5.61
N LEU A 81 -6.70 1.20 4.79
CA LEU A 81 -6.39 2.54 5.29
C LEU A 81 -7.46 3.02 6.30
N ASP A 82 -8.73 2.74 6.03
CA ASP A 82 -9.87 3.13 6.89
C ASP A 82 -9.81 2.52 8.30
N ASP A 83 -9.15 1.36 8.45
CA ASP A 83 -8.97 0.70 9.75
C ASP A 83 -7.97 1.46 10.66
N LEU A 84 -7.11 2.28 10.07
CA LEU A 84 -6.10 3.08 10.77
C LEU A 84 -6.70 4.38 11.34
N ASP A 85 -7.60 5.03 10.59
CA ASP A 85 -8.22 6.29 10.99
C ASP A 85 -9.18 6.13 12.16
N SER A 86 -9.85 4.98 12.25
CA SER A 86 -10.78 4.64 13.34
C SER A 86 -10.11 4.53 14.71
N LYS A 87 -8.77 4.44 14.76
CA LYS A 87 -7.98 4.29 15.98
C LYS A 87 -7.32 5.58 16.46
N ARG A 88 -7.44 6.70 15.72
CA ARG A 88 -7.01 8.00 16.24
C ARG A 88 -7.99 8.43 17.33
N PRO A 89 -7.54 8.68 18.58
CA PRO A 89 -8.37 9.38 19.54
C PRO A 89 -8.85 10.65 18.84
N ARG A 90 -10.16 10.91 18.83
CA ARG A 90 -10.67 12.22 18.41
C ARG A 90 -9.97 13.26 19.27
N GLU A 91 -8.99 13.94 18.70
CA GLU A 91 -8.43 15.14 19.29
C GLU A 91 -9.62 16.08 19.47
N SER A 92 -9.97 16.37 20.72
CA SER A 92 -11.16 17.13 21.04
C SER A 92 -11.11 18.44 20.25
N SER A 93 -12.20 18.74 19.56
CA SER A 93 -12.43 19.92 18.74
C SER A 93 -11.69 21.19 19.21
N ALA A 94 -10.47 21.39 18.71
CA ALA A 94 -9.92 22.73 18.53
C ALA A 94 -10.23 23.11 17.09
N ARG A 95 -11.13 24.09 16.92
CA ARG A 95 -11.54 24.64 15.62
C ARG A 95 -10.29 24.93 14.77
N PRO A 96 -10.23 24.50 13.49
CA PRO A 96 -9.23 25.04 12.60
C PRO A 96 -9.61 26.50 12.32
N LEU A 97 -8.74 27.43 12.71
CA LEU A 97 -8.76 28.80 12.19
C LEU A 97 -8.28 28.72 10.74
N TRP A 98 -9.15 28.28 9.84
CA TRP A 98 -8.87 28.27 8.42
C TRP A 98 -9.01 29.72 7.93
N ASN A 99 -7.89 30.37 7.61
CA ASN A 99 -7.86 31.63 6.88
C ASN A 99 -7.70 31.31 5.39
N PRO A 100 -8.74 31.48 4.55
CA PRO A 100 -8.59 31.39 3.11
C PRO A 100 -8.28 32.81 2.59
N SER A 101 -7.00 33.18 2.49
CA SER A 101 -6.60 34.33 1.66
C SER A 101 -5.92 33.83 0.39
N TRP A 102 -6.68 33.13 -0.44
CA TRP A 102 -6.38 33.04 -1.87
C TRP A 102 -7.47 33.80 -2.61
N SER A 103 -7.17 35.06 -2.89
CA SER A 103 -7.91 35.85 -3.86
C SER A 103 -7.36 35.52 -5.24
N PRO A 104 -8.16 35.06 -6.22
CA PRO A 104 -7.69 34.96 -7.59
C PRO A 104 -7.51 36.37 -8.18
N SER A 105 -6.41 36.58 -8.90
CA SER A 105 -6.20 37.81 -9.68
C SER A 105 -7.21 37.87 -10.83
N PRO A 106 -7.90 39.00 -11.05
CA PRO A 106 -8.75 39.17 -12.24
C PRO A 106 -7.90 39.36 -13.51
N PRO A 107 -8.51 39.13 -14.70
CA PRO A 107 -7.82 39.03 -15.99
C PRO A 107 -7.13 40.32 -16.46
#